data_AF-A0AA35W5Y1-F1
#
_entry.id   AF-A0AA35W5Y1-F1
#
_cell.length_a   1.000
_cell.length_b   1.000
_cell.length_c   1.000
_cell.angle_alpha   90.00
_cell.angle_beta   90.00
_cell.angle_gamma   90.00
#
_symmetry.space_group_name_H-M   'P 1'
#
loop_
_entity.id
_entity.type
_entity.pdbx_description
1 polymer ?
#
loop_
_entity_poly.entity_id
_entity_poly.type
_entity_poly.pdbx_seq_one_letter_code
_entity_poly.pdbx_strand_id
1 'polypeptide(L)'
;MFKGHAVAAVAATSPHIAEQALDLIEVDYEVLPTVLTLHDALKEDAPILHDDLTTMFRVERFGRGQDTGVKGNVAGHIQHRLGDVEKGFAEADVIVEREFETQTVHQGYIEPHASTAVWAPNDRITIWTCTQGAFAIRASTAAIMGLPESSVRVIPTEIEVRAPG
;
A
#
# COMPACT_ATOMS: atom_id res chain seq x y z
N MET A 1 2.25 8.96 5.69
CA MET A 1 1.44 8.75 6.91
C MET A 1 -0.01 9.16 6.65
N PHE A 2 -1.00 8.59 7.35
CA PHE A 2 -2.42 8.94 7.17
C PHE A 2 -3.25 8.64 8.43
N LYS A 3 -4.45 9.22 8.54
CA LYS A 3 -5.39 8.93 9.64
C LYS A 3 -5.89 7.48 9.53
N GLY A 4 -5.68 6.69 10.59
CA GLY A 4 -5.98 5.26 10.59
C GLY A 4 -4.75 4.37 10.37
N HIS A 5 -3.56 4.95 10.24
CA HIS A 5 -2.30 4.19 10.29
C HIS A 5 -2.16 3.51 11.67
N ALA A 6 -1.80 2.23 11.68
CA ALA A 6 -1.59 1.48 12.92
C ALA A 6 -0.40 2.03 13.71
N VAL A 7 -0.59 2.25 15.01
CA VAL A 7 0.43 2.78 15.94
C VAL A 7 0.79 1.76 17.01
N ALA A 8 -0.21 1.04 17.52
CA ALA A 8 -0.04 -0.03 18.49
C ALA A 8 -1.05 -1.16 18.21
N ALA A 9 -0.81 -2.33 18.79
CA ALA A 9 -1.72 -3.47 18.76
C ALA A 9 -1.86 -4.08 20.16
N VAL A 10 -3.03 -4.62 20.48
CA VAL A 10 -3.33 -5.27 21.76
C VAL A 10 -3.71 -6.72 21.52
N ALA A 11 -3.18 -7.63 22.33
CA ALA A 11 -3.60 -9.02 22.41
C ALA A 11 -4.17 -9.30 23.80
N ALA A 12 -5.37 -9.88 23.86
CA ALA A 12 -6.05 -10.21 25.10
C ALA A 12 -6.80 -11.54 25.00
N THR A 13 -7.23 -12.07 26.14
CA THR A 13 -7.98 -13.34 26.22
C THR A 13 -9.44 -13.22 25.80
N SER A 14 -9.95 -12.01 25.58
CA SER A 14 -11.26 -11.75 24.97
C SER A 14 -11.27 -10.42 24.21
N PRO A 15 -12.16 -10.24 23.22
CA PRO A 15 -12.31 -8.98 22.51
C PRO A 15 -12.62 -7.80 23.43
N HIS A 16 -13.48 -8.00 24.44
CA HIS A 16 -13.86 -6.94 25.37
C HIS A 16 -12.67 -6.41 26.18
N ILE A 17 -11.77 -7.29 26.63
CA ILE A 17 -10.55 -6.88 27.33
C ILE A 17 -9.61 -6.14 26.37
N ALA A 18 -9.51 -6.59 25.11
CA ALA A 18 -8.70 -5.91 24.11
C ALA A 18 -9.18 -4.47 23.85
N GLU A 19 -10.50 -4.28 23.71
CA GLU A 19 -11.12 -2.96 23.55
C GLU A 19 -10.83 -2.05 24.75
N GLN A 20 -11.06 -2.54 25.97
CA GLN A 20 -10.77 -1.77 27.18
C GLN A 20 -9.29 -1.42 27.32
N ALA A 21 -8.39 -2.32 26.93
CA ALA A 21 -6.95 -2.08 26.99
C ALA A 21 -6.48 -1.09 25.92
N LEU A 22 -7.15 -1.01 24.77
CA LEU A 22 -6.88 0.02 23.75
C LEU A 22 -7.16 1.43 24.28
N ASP A 23 -8.22 1.61 25.07
CA ASP A 23 -8.59 2.91 25.67
C ASP A 23 -7.56 3.42 26.69
N LEU A 24 -6.67 2.55 27.18
CA LEU A 24 -5.62 2.91 28.13
C LEU A 24 -4.32 3.37 27.45
N ILE A 25 -4.22 3.25 26.12
CA ILE A 25 -3.02 3.66 25.39
C ILE A 25 -3.08 5.17 25.16
N GLU A 26 -2.15 5.88 25.79
CA GLU A 26 -1.92 7.31 25.55
C GLU A 26 -0.81 7.49 24.51
N VAL A 27 -1.06 8.35 23.52
CA VAL A 27 -0.07 8.67 22.47
C VAL A 27 0.01 10.18 22.30
N ASP A 28 1.21 10.72 22.53
CA ASP A 28 1.52 12.12 22.28
C ASP A 28 1.99 12.31 20.83
N TYR A 29 1.33 13.21 20.10
CA TYR A 29 1.67 13.54 18.72
C TYR A 29 2.13 14.99 18.60
N GLU A 30 3.21 15.20 17.85
CA GLU A 30 3.48 16.49 17.23
C GLU A 30 2.74 16.56 15.90
N VAL A 31 1.79 17.48 15.77
CA VAL A 31 0.98 17.63 14.56
C VAL A 31 1.76 18.43 13.52
N LEU A 32 2.04 17.79 12.39
CA LEU A 32 2.72 18.41 11.25
C LEU A 32 1.71 18.89 10.18
N PRO A 33 2.11 19.84 9.31
CA PRO A 33 1.28 20.28 8.20
C PRO A 33 0.90 19.11 7.28
N THR A 34 -0.37 19.05 6.87
CA THR A 34 -0.90 17.96 6.06
C THR A 34 -0.85 18.28 4.57
N VAL A 35 -0.56 17.26 3.77
CA VAL A 35 -0.66 17.30 2.30
C VAL A 35 -1.75 16.32 1.87
N LEU A 36 -2.83 16.83 1.28
CA LEU A 36 -4.03 16.04 0.96
C LEU A 36 -4.30 15.92 -0.55
N THR A 37 -3.64 16.73 -1.37
CA THR A 37 -3.82 16.74 -2.82
C THR A 37 -2.49 16.51 -3.53
N LEU A 38 -2.55 16.01 -4.76
CA LEU A 38 -1.37 15.82 -5.60
C LEU A 38 -0.69 17.17 -5.90
N HIS A 39 -1.46 18.21 -6.19
CA HIS A 39 -0.90 19.53 -6.48
C HIS A 39 -0.16 20.13 -5.29
N ASP A 40 -0.67 19.96 -4.06
CA ASP A 40 0.03 20.41 -2.86
C ASP A 40 1.31 19.62 -2.62
N ALA A 41 1.31 18.31 -2.92
CA ALA A 41 2.48 17.45 -2.74
C ALA A 41 3.64 17.80 -3.67
N LEU A 42 3.34 18.38 -4.85
CA LEU A 42 4.32 18.72 -5.88
C LEU A 42 4.94 20.12 -5.71
N LYS A 43 4.45 20.93 -4.77
CA LYS A 43 5.04 22.25 -4.50
C LYS A 43 6.45 22.11 -3.93
N GLU A 44 7.33 23.06 -4.25
CA GLU A 44 8.72 23.06 -3.77
C GLU A 44 8.81 23.17 -2.25
N ASP A 45 7.84 23.84 -1.61
CA ASP A 45 7.74 24.04 -0.16
C ASP A 45 6.84 23.00 0.53
N ALA A 46 6.42 21.95 -0.17
CA ALA A 46 5.59 20.91 0.40
C ALA A 46 6.32 20.18 1.55
N PRO A 47 5.65 19.88 2.67
CA PRO A 47 6.20 19.00 3.69
C PRO A 47 6.65 17.67 3.07
N ILE A 48 7.87 17.23 3.41
CA ILE A 48 8.41 15.96 2.97
C ILE A 48 7.78 14.84 3.81
N LEU A 49 7.12 13.90 3.15
CA LEU A 49 6.44 12.78 3.81
C LEU A 49 7.38 11.63 4.20
N HIS A 50 8.44 11.45 3.44
CA HIS A 50 9.39 10.35 3.56
C HIS A 50 10.81 10.85 3.26
N ASP A 51 11.63 11.02 4.29
CA ASP A 51 12.97 11.64 4.17
C ASP A 51 13.95 10.82 3.31
N ASP A 52 13.75 9.51 3.27
CA ASP A 52 14.55 8.56 2.51
C ASP A 52 13.98 8.26 1.12
N LEU A 53 12.86 8.87 0.75
CA LEU A 53 12.24 8.65 -0.56
C LEU A 53 13.00 9.40 -1.66
N THR A 54 13.43 8.64 -2.67
CA THR A 54 13.94 9.16 -3.93
C THR A 54 13.05 8.75 -5.10
N THR A 55 12.98 9.59 -6.13
CA THR A 55 12.16 9.29 -7.30
C THR A 55 12.76 8.15 -8.13
N MET A 56 11.98 7.09 -8.33
CA MET A 56 12.33 5.99 -9.23
C MET A 56 11.85 6.26 -10.66
N PHE A 57 12.76 6.37 -11.63
CA PHE A 57 12.43 6.51 -13.04
C PHE A 57 12.29 5.14 -13.73
N ARG A 58 11.24 4.96 -14.54
CA ARG A 58 10.98 3.72 -15.29
C ARG A 58 10.51 4.04 -16.71
N VAL A 59 10.95 3.23 -17.67
CA VAL A 59 10.45 3.30 -19.06
C VAL A 59 9.20 2.42 -19.24
N GLU A 60 9.08 1.35 -18.46
CA GLU A 60 7.97 0.41 -18.52
C GLU A 60 7.35 0.17 -17.14
N ARG A 61 6.04 -0.10 -17.11
CA ARG A 61 5.26 -0.25 -15.86
C ARG A 61 5.81 -1.33 -14.92
N PHE A 62 6.30 -2.43 -15.48
CA PHE A 62 6.84 -3.58 -14.74
C PHE A 62 8.37 -3.73 -14.86
N GLY A 63 9.04 -2.75 -15.49
CA GLY A 63 10.49 -2.75 -15.64
C GLY A 63 11.21 -2.42 -14.32
N ARG A 64 12.49 -2.84 -14.23
CA ARG A 64 13.38 -2.33 -13.18
C ARG A 64 13.60 -0.83 -13.40
N GLY A 65 13.33 -0.04 -12.37
CA GLY A 65 13.59 1.40 -12.40
C GLY A 65 15.02 1.75 -12.03
N GLN A 66 15.40 2.97 -12.37
CA GLN A 66 16.62 3.62 -11.91
C GLN A 66 16.28 4.64 -10.83
N ASP A 67 17.03 4.61 -9.73
CA ASP A 67 16.98 5.67 -8.74
C ASP A 67 17.62 6.94 -9.31
N THR A 68 16.86 8.04 -9.31
CA THR A 68 17.33 9.34 -9.79
C THR A 68 18.08 10.13 -8.72
N GLY A 69 17.97 9.74 -7.44
CA GLY A 69 18.50 10.49 -6.31
C GLY A 69 17.74 11.77 -5.97
N VAL A 70 16.70 12.12 -6.74
CA VAL A 70 15.87 13.31 -6.48
C VAL A 70 14.97 13.03 -5.29
N LYS A 71 15.15 13.81 -4.21
CA LYS A 71 14.29 13.75 -3.02
C LYS A 71 13.04 14.59 -3.21
N GLY A 72 11.92 14.11 -2.66
CA GLY A 72 10.64 14.81 -2.72
C GLY A 72 9.46 13.87 -2.48
N ASN A 73 8.26 14.36 -2.73
CA ASN A 73 7.03 13.58 -2.60
C ASN A 73 6.71 12.72 -3.84
N VAL A 74 7.58 12.70 -4.86
CA VAL A 74 7.42 11.89 -6.07
C VAL A 74 8.12 10.54 -5.89
N ALA A 75 7.35 9.49 -5.62
CA ALA A 75 7.89 8.14 -5.45
C ALA A 75 8.38 7.51 -6.75
N GLY A 76 7.78 7.86 -7.89
CA GLY A 76 8.20 7.32 -9.17
C GLY A 76 7.63 8.08 -10.36
N HIS A 77 8.40 8.03 -11.45
CA HIS A 77 8.03 8.59 -12.75
C HIS A 77 8.16 7.49 -13.79
N ILE A 78 7.05 7.14 -14.43
CA ILE A 78 7.00 6.15 -15.50
C ILE A 78 6.77 6.89 -16.81
N GLN A 79 7.72 6.82 -17.74
CA GLN A 79 7.58 7.39 -19.07
C GLN A 79 7.58 6.28 -20.12
N HIS A 80 6.39 5.92 -20.59
CA HIS A 80 6.22 5.00 -21.70
C HIS A 80 6.23 5.77 -23.02
N ARG A 81 7.15 5.44 -23.94
CA ARG A 81 7.18 5.99 -25.30
C ARG A 81 6.98 4.86 -26.30
N LEU A 82 6.04 5.04 -27.21
CA LEU A 82 5.75 4.09 -28.27
C LEU A 82 5.59 4.83 -29.59
N GLY A 83 6.44 4.51 -30.57
CA GLY A 83 6.48 5.21 -31.86
C GLY A 83 7.15 6.59 -31.80
N ASP A 84 6.91 7.39 -32.84
CA ASP A 84 7.39 8.77 -32.99
C ASP A 84 6.23 9.72 -32.71
N VAL A 85 6.21 10.28 -31.50
CA VAL A 85 5.10 11.12 -31.02
C VAL A 85 5.11 12.45 -31.76
N GLU A 86 6.29 13.06 -31.92
CA GLU A 86 6.48 14.34 -32.58
C GLU A 86 5.99 14.31 -34.03
N LYS A 87 6.33 13.25 -34.77
CA LYS A 87 5.79 13.03 -36.12
C LYS A 87 4.28 12.86 -36.12
N GLY A 88 3.75 12.06 -35.19
CA GLY A 88 2.31 11.82 -35.06
C GLY A 88 1.52 13.10 -34.82
N PHE A 89 2.03 14.02 -33.99
CA PHE A 89 1.42 15.34 -33.77
C PHE A 89 1.53 16.24 -35.01
N ALA A 90 2.65 16.22 -35.71
CA ALA A 90 2.87 17.06 -36.90
C ALA A 90 1.99 16.66 -38.10
N GLU A 91 1.67 15.37 -38.23
CA GLU A 91 0.87 14.82 -39.33
C GLU A 91 -0.64 14.75 -39.03
N ALA A 92 -1.07 15.15 -37.82
CA ALA A 92 -2.47 15.05 -37.42
C ALA A 92 -3.34 16.17 -38.01
N ASP A 93 -4.47 15.81 -38.62
CA ASP A 93 -5.47 16.77 -39.08
C ASP A 93 -6.20 17.48 -37.92
N VAL A 94 -6.33 16.80 -36.79
CA VAL A 94 -7.00 17.30 -35.57
C VAL A 94 -6.27 16.78 -34.33
N ILE A 95 -5.99 17.68 -33.39
CA ILE A 95 -5.44 17.36 -32.07
C ILE A 95 -6.50 17.68 -31.02
N VAL A 96 -6.79 16.72 -30.14
CA VAL A 96 -7.74 16.91 -29.02
C VAL A 96 -7.01 16.68 -27.71
N GLU A 97 -6.96 17.72 -26.88
CA GLU A 97 -6.38 17.65 -25.54
C GLU A 97 -7.48 17.83 -24.48
N ARG A 98 -7.46 16.94 -23.49
CA ARG A 98 -8.39 16.91 -22.38
C ARG A 98 -7.67 16.42 -21.12
N GLU A 99 -8.06 16.98 -19.99
CA GLU A 99 -7.65 16.52 -18.68
C GLU A 99 -8.84 15.83 -18.01
N PHE A 100 -8.60 14.69 -17.39
CA PHE A 100 -9.63 13.90 -16.71
C PHE A 100 -9.11 13.50 -15.34
N GLU A 101 -9.94 13.72 -14.32
CA GLU A 101 -9.70 13.26 -12.96
C GLU A 101 -10.74 12.21 -12.60
N THR A 102 -10.29 11.09 -12.03
CA THR A 102 -11.17 10.04 -11.51
C THR A 102 -11.17 10.07 -9.99
N GLN A 103 -12.34 9.85 -9.39
CA GLN A 103 -12.46 9.81 -7.94
C GLN A 103 -11.76 8.60 -7.36
N THR A 104 -11.20 8.75 -6.15
CA THR A 104 -10.77 7.60 -5.36
C THR A 104 -12.00 6.80 -4.93
N VAL A 105 -12.02 5.51 -5.24
CA VAL A 105 -13.09 4.59 -4.85
C VAL A 105 -12.52 3.46 -4.00
N HIS A 106 -13.33 2.96 -3.07
CA HIS A 106 -13.00 1.76 -2.29
C HIS A 106 -13.74 0.55 -2.88
N GLN A 107 -13.08 -0.60 -2.88
CA GLN A 107 -13.58 -1.83 -3.52
C GLN A 107 -14.89 -2.35 -2.90
N GLY A 108 -15.20 -1.96 -1.66
CA GLY A 108 -16.50 -2.17 -1.06
C GLY A 108 -16.85 -3.63 -0.76
N TYR A 109 -15.86 -4.44 -0.36
CA TYR A 109 -16.07 -5.84 0.02
C TYR A 109 -17.10 -5.97 1.15
N ILE A 110 -17.98 -6.99 1.04
CA ILE A 110 -18.99 -7.29 2.07
C ILE A 110 -18.33 -7.93 3.30
N GLU A 111 -17.35 -8.82 3.07
CA GLU A 111 -16.54 -9.40 4.12
C GLU A 111 -15.42 -8.44 4.54
N PRO A 112 -15.30 -8.07 5.83
CA PRO A 112 -14.19 -7.28 6.33
C PRO A 112 -12.86 -8.04 6.28
N HIS A 113 -11.74 -7.30 6.29
CA HIS A 113 -10.44 -7.93 6.42
C HIS A 113 -10.31 -8.65 7.78
N ALA A 114 -10.07 -9.96 7.73
CA ALA A 114 -9.90 -10.80 8.92
C ALA A 114 -8.73 -11.77 8.74
N SER A 115 -8.01 -12.01 9.84
CA SER A 115 -6.98 -13.04 9.91
C SER A 115 -6.91 -13.66 11.29
N THR A 116 -6.67 -14.98 11.31
CA THR A 116 -6.39 -15.75 12.52
C THR A 116 -5.03 -16.39 12.35
N ALA A 117 -4.18 -16.30 13.38
CA ALA A 117 -2.87 -16.92 13.37
C ALA A 117 -2.67 -17.82 14.60
N VAL A 118 -1.97 -18.93 14.39
CA VAL A 118 -1.48 -19.81 15.46
C VAL A 118 0.03 -19.92 15.31
N TRP A 119 0.74 -19.52 16.36
CA TRP A 119 2.18 -19.74 16.50
C TRP A 119 2.42 -20.90 17.46
N ALA A 120 2.89 -22.02 16.93
CA ALA A 120 3.19 -23.21 17.70
C ALA A 120 4.57 -23.11 18.40
N PRO A 121 4.82 -23.81 19.52
CA PRO A 121 6.08 -23.74 20.27
C PRO A 121 7.35 -24.13 19.48
N ASN A 122 7.23 -24.70 18.29
CA ASN A 122 8.33 -25.08 17.41
C ASN A 122 8.57 -24.05 16.28
N ASP A 123 8.19 -22.80 16.51
CA ASP A 123 8.30 -21.68 15.56
C ASP A 123 7.61 -21.91 14.22
N ARG A 124 6.53 -22.69 14.23
CA ARG A 124 5.65 -22.83 13.07
C ARG A 124 4.44 -21.92 13.21
N ILE A 125 4.25 -21.07 12.22
CA ILE A 125 3.11 -20.15 12.15
C ILE A 125 2.14 -20.68 11.10
N THR A 126 0.87 -20.86 11.45
CA THR A 126 -0.21 -21.02 10.48
C THR A 126 -1.11 -19.79 10.52
N ILE A 127 -1.39 -19.21 9.36
CA ILE A 127 -2.23 -18.03 9.20
C ILE A 127 -3.39 -18.38 8.28
N TRP A 128 -4.61 -18.13 8.74
CA TRP A 128 -5.82 -18.11 7.92
C TRP A 128 -6.16 -16.66 7.64
N THR A 129 -6.35 -16.30 6.38
CA THR A 129 -6.61 -14.90 6.00
C THR A 129 -7.32 -14.80 4.66
N CYS A 130 -8.20 -13.81 4.52
CA CYS A 130 -8.80 -13.43 3.24
C CYS A 130 -7.73 -12.79 2.34
N THR A 131 -7.20 -13.51 1.35
CA THR A 131 -6.10 -13.01 0.50
C THR A 131 -6.11 -13.57 -0.91
N GLN A 132 -5.70 -12.73 -1.87
CA GLN A 132 -5.35 -13.15 -3.23
C GLN A 132 -3.84 -13.42 -3.39
N GLY A 133 -3.03 -13.14 -2.38
CA GLY A 133 -1.56 -13.11 -2.44
C GLY A 133 -0.90 -13.93 -1.33
N ALA A 134 -1.25 -15.21 -1.20
CA ALA A 134 -0.78 -16.07 -0.09
C ALA A 134 0.74 -16.14 0.04
N PHE A 135 1.47 -16.21 -1.08
CA PHE A 135 2.94 -16.27 -1.08
C PHE A 135 3.58 -14.97 -0.60
N ALA A 136 3.01 -13.82 -0.97
CA ALA A 136 3.50 -12.53 -0.51
C ALA A 136 3.30 -12.39 1.00
N ILE A 137 2.14 -12.77 1.53
CA ILE A 137 1.89 -12.78 2.97
C ILE A 137 2.87 -13.71 3.70
N ARG A 138 3.13 -14.90 3.15
CA ARG A 138 4.10 -15.85 3.73
C ARG A 138 5.50 -15.23 3.80
N ALA A 139 5.98 -14.68 2.69
CA ALA A 139 7.31 -14.07 2.60
C ALA A 139 7.46 -12.85 3.52
N SER A 140 6.48 -11.94 3.52
CA SER A 140 6.48 -10.77 4.40
C SER A 140 6.43 -11.16 5.87
N THR A 141 5.59 -12.14 6.25
CA THR A 141 5.51 -12.60 7.64
C THR A 141 6.82 -13.23 8.10
N ALA A 142 7.42 -14.09 7.27
CA ALA A 142 8.71 -14.70 7.55
C ALA A 142 9.80 -13.65 7.76
N ALA A 143 9.86 -12.64 6.88
CA ALA A 143 10.82 -11.54 6.98
C ALA A 143 10.64 -10.70 8.25
N ILE A 144 9.39 -10.33 8.60
CA ILE A 144 9.09 -9.53 9.79
C ILE A 144 9.43 -10.31 11.08
N MET A 145 9.12 -11.60 11.11
CA MET A 145 9.34 -12.44 12.29
C MET A 145 10.77 -13.01 12.38
N GLY A 146 11.62 -12.80 11.36
CA GLY A 146 12.97 -13.35 11.32
C GLY A 146 13.01 -14.89 11.21
N LEU A 147 11.98 -15.49 10.59
CA LEU A 147 11.85 -16.95 10.43
C LEU A 147 12.10 -17.37 8.97
N PRO A 148 12.51 -18.63 8.72
CA PRO A 148 12.52 -19.14 7.35
C PRO A 148 11.10 -19.24 6.80
N GLU A 149 10.91 -18.97 5.50
CA GLU A 149 9.59 -19.08 4.85
C GLU A 149 8.92 -20.46 5.03
N SER A 150 9.73 -21.52 5.14
CA SER A 150 9.26 -22.90 5.37
C SER A 150 8.62 -23.13 6.74
N SER A 151 8.79 -22.18 7.68
CA SER A 151 8.13 -22.19 8.98
C SER A 151 6.77 -21.49 8.97
N VAL A 152 6.44 -20.76 7.90
CA VAL A 152 5.16 -20.03 7.78
C VAL A 152 4.26 -20.72 6.77
N ARG A 153 3.04 -21.06 7.19
CA ARG A 153 1.99 -21.58 6.33
C ARG A 153 0.84 -20.59 6.27
N VAL A 154 0.48 -20.16 5.06
CA VAL A 154 -0.68 -19.29 4.82
C VAL A 154 -1.77 -20.11 4.13
N ILE A 155 -2.97 -20.07 4.67
CA ILE A 155 -4.16 -20.73 4.15
C ILE A 155 -5.16 -19.63 3.77
N PRO A 156 -5.36 -19.37 2.47
CA PRO A 156 -6.40 -18.45 2.02
C PRO A 156 -7.77 -18.97 2.46
N THR A 157 -8.58 -18.11 3.07
CA THR A 157 -9.99 -18.38 3.32
C THR A 157 -10.82 -17.98 2.10
N GLU A 158 -12.02 -18.55 1.98
CA GLU A 158 -12.98 -18.13 0.96
C GLU A 158 -13.28 -16.64 1.11
N ILE A 159 -13.38 -15.93 -0.01
CA ILE A 159 -13.77 -14.51 -0.07
C ILE A 159 -15.14 -14.52 -0.75
N GLU A 160 -16.22 -14.36 0.01
CA GLU A 160 -17.56 -14.35 -0.57
C GLU A 160 -17.80 -13.05 -1.35
N VAL A 161 -17.66 -13.13 -2.68
CA VAL A 161 -18.21 -12.13 -3.59
C VAL A 161 -19.49 -12.71 -4.14
N ARG A 162 -20.65 -12.30 -3.61
CA ARG A 162 -21.93 -12.75 -4.14
C ARG A 162 -22.03 -12.35 -5.62
N ALA A 163 -21.98 -13.32 -6.52
CA ALA A 163 -22.26 -13.09 -7.94
C ALA A 163 -23.69 -12.52 -8.05
N PRO A 164 -23.91 -11.40 -8.77
CA PRO A 164 -25.26 -10.93 -9.02
C PRO A 164 -26.00 -12.00 -9.84
N GLY A 165 -27.08 -12.53 -9.27
CA GLY A 165 -28.04 -13.39 -9.97
C GLY A 165 -29.08 -12.59 -10.73
#